data_AF-A0A554KMA5-F1
#
_entry.id   AF-A0A554KMA5-F1
#
_cell.length_a   1.000
_cell.length_b   1.000
_cell.length_c   1.000
_cell.angle_alpha   90.00
_cell.angle_beta   90.00
_cell.angle_gamma   90.00
#
_symmetry.space_group_name_H-M   'P 1'
#
loop_
_entity.id
_entity.type
_entity.pdbx_description
1 polymer ?
#
loop_
_entity_poly.entity_id
_entity_poly.type
_entity_poly.pdbx_seq_one_letter_code
_entity_poly.pdbx_strand_id
1 'polypeptide(L)'
;MKLNTKKFSLAAALTMAIIYVICTVFVAIFPEAATKILGWMIHMTLGDDIARGQAITFGGFFVSLVQLVFYASLSAWIFSSLYNKFISKN
;
A
#
# COMPACT_ATOMS: atom_id res chain seq x y z
N MET A 1 18.00 12.21 16.99
CA MET A 1 18.35 10.78 17.14
C MET A 1 18.91 10.25 15.83
N LYS A 2 19.97 9.43 15.86
CA LYS A 2 20.52 8.76 14.67
C LYS A 2 19.95 7.33 14.61
N LEU A 3 19.30 6.97 13.50
CA LEU A 3 18.72 5.63 13.31
C LEU A 3 19.83 4.60 13.08
N ASN A 4 19.67 3.39 13.62
CA ASN A 4 20.53 2.26 13.22
C ASN A 4 20.20 1.85 11.78
N THR A 5 21.04 2.25 10.82
CA THR A 5 20.81 2.08 9.38
C THR A 5 20.56 0.62 8.99
N LYS A 6 21.34 -0.34 9.53
CA LYS A 6 21.19 -1.77 9.20
C LYS A 6 19.86 -2.33 9.66
N LYS A 7 19.47 -2.04 10.90
CA LYS A 7 18.21 -2.52 11.48
C LYS A 7 17.00 -1.83 10.82
N PHE A 8 17.15 -0.54 10.49
CA PHE A 8 16.13 0.24 9.79
C PHE A 8 15.89 -0.30 8.37
N SER A 9 16.96 -0.48 7.58
CA SER A 9 16.84 -0.97 6.21
C SER A 9 16.24 -2.37 6.16
N LEU A 10 16.60 -3.26 7.10
CA LEU A 10 16.01 -4.59 7.20
C LEU A 10 14.51 -4.54 7.54
N ALA A 11 14.10 -3.70 8.50
CA ALA A 11 12.70 -3.51 8.84
C ALA A 11 11.89 -2.96 7.66
N ALA A 12 12.45 -2.01 6.92
CA ALA A 12 11.83 -1.43 5.73
C ALA A 12 11.67 -2.50 4.63
N ALA A 13 12.73 -3.23 4.31
CA ALA A 13 12.71 -4.27 3.28
C ALA A 13 11.68 -5.36 3.59
N LEU A 14 11.63 -5.85 4.83
CA LEU A 14 10.66 -6.86 5.25
C LEU A 14 9.23 -6.32 5.25
N THR A 15 9.03 -5.07 5.66
CA THR A 15 7.70 -4.43 5.57
C THR A 15 7.24 -4.38 4.11
N MET A 16 8.08 -3.92 3.20
CA MET A 16 7.75 -3.84 1.77
C MET A 16 7.48 -5.23 1.18
N ALA A 17 8.24 -6.25 1.57
CA ALA A 17 8.00 -7.62 1.14
C ALA A 17 6.62 -8.14 1.60
N ILE A 18 6.26 -7.91 2.87
CA ILE A 18 4.96 -8.32 3.43
C ILE A 18 3.82 -7.59 2.70
N ILE A 19 3.93 -6.27 2.56
CA ILE A 19 2.90 -5.47 1.88
C ILE A 19 2.77 -5.89 0.41
N TYR A 20 3.86 -6.14 -0.30
CA TYR A 20 3.83 -6.61 -1.68
C TYR A 20 3.09 -7.95 -1.82
N VAL A 21 3.33 -8.90 -0.91
CA VAL A 21 2.62 -10.20 -0.90
C VAL A 21 1.12 -9.98 -0.68
N ILE A 22 0.74 -9.16 0.31
CA ILE A 22 -0.67 -8.82 0.59
C ILE A 22 -1.33 -8.21 -0.64
N CYS A 23 -0.69 -7.22 -1.27
CA CYS A 23 -1.18 -6.57 -2.48
C CYS A 23 -1.34 -7.56 -3.65
N THR A 24 -0.35 -8.44 -3.84
CA THR A 24 -0.36 -9.44 -4.93
C THR A 24 -1.52 -10.42 -4.75
N VAL A 25 -1.74 -10.92 -3.53
CA VAL A 25 -2.87 -11.79 -3.21
C VAL A 25 -4.20 -11.08 -3.44
N PHE A 26 -4.32 -9.81 -3.01
CA PHE A 26 -5.54 -9.03 -3.25
C PHE A 26 -5.84 -8.87 -4.75
N VAL A 27 -4.84 -8.51 -5.56
CA VAL A 27 -4.98 -8.39 -7.03
C VAL A 27 -5.35 -9.72 -7.67
N ALA A 28 -4.76 -10.83 -7.21
CA ALA A 28 -5.04 -12.16 -7.75
C ALA A 28 -6.49 -12.61 -7.49
N ILE A 29 -7.09 -12.21 -6.37
CA ILE A 29 -8.47 -12.56 -6.01
C ILE A 29 -9.47 -11.57 -6.63
N PHE A 30 -9.15 -10.28 -6.68
CA PHE A 30 -10.06 -9.20 -7.10
C PHE A 30 -9.47 -8.30 -8.20
N PRO A 31 -9.18 -8.82 -9.40
CA PRO A 31 -8.44 -8.08 -10.43
C PRO A 31 -9.15 -6.80 -10.91
N GLU A 32 -10.45 -6.86 -11.17
CA GLU A 32 -11.24 -5.70 -11.63
C GLU A 32 -11.38 -4.61 -10.56
N ALA A 33 -11.60 -5.02 -9.30
CA ALA A 33 -11.68 -4.07 -8.20
C ALA A 33 -10.31 -3.41 -7.96
N ALA A 34 -9.22 -4.19 -8.05
CA ALA A 34 -7.88 -3.68 -7.85
C ALA A 34 -7.48 -2.63 -8.90
N THR A 35 -7.77 -2.87 -10.18
CA THR A 35 -7.46 -1.89 -11.24
C THR A 35 -8.29 -0.61 -11.12
N LYS A 36 -9.58 -0.74 -10.78
CA LYS A 36 -10.48 0.41 -10.56
C LYS A 36 -10.07 1.26 -9.35
N ILE A 37 -9.79 0.62 -8.21
CA ILE A 37 -9.33 1.31 -7.00
C ILE A 37 -7.97 1.94 -7.26
N LEU A 38 -7.05 1.24 -7.94
CA LEU A 38 -5.75 1.78 -8.31
C LEU A 38 -5.90 3.06 -9.13
N GLY A 39 -6.74 3.04 -10.18
CA GLY A 39 -7.01 4.22 -11.02
C GLY A 39 -7.52 5.42 -10.21
N TRP A 40 -8.48 5.19 -9.30
CA TRP A 40 -8.95 6.22 -8.37
C TRP A 40 -7.86 6.70 -7.40
N MET A 41 -7.02 5.78 -6.91
CA MET A 41 -6.00 6.04 -5.89
C MET A 41 -4.83 6.86 -6.41
N ILE A 42 -4.38 6.61 -7.64
CA ILE A 42 -3.23 7.32 -8.25
C ILE A 42 -3.68 8.42 -9.23
N HIS A 43 -4.99 8.70 -9.29
CA HIS A 43 -5.59 9.64 -10.22
C HIS A 43 -5.23 9.36 -11.70
N MET A 44 -5.13 8.09 -12.08
CA MET A 44 -4.86 7.66 -13.45
C MET A 44 -6.06 6.93 -14.06
N THR A 45 -6.30 7.19 -15.33
CA THR A 45 -7.18 6.39 -16.19
C THR A 45 -6.31 5.37 -16.93
N LEU A 46 -6.56 4.07 -16.73
CA LEU A 46 -5.77 3.01 -17.37
C LEU A 46 -6.42 2.55 -18.69
N GLY A 47 -5.69 2.60 -19.81
CA GLY A 47 -6.08 1.97 -21.08
C GLY A 47 -7.36 2.53 -21.73
N ASP A 48 -8.21 1.64 -22.24
CA ASP A 48 -9.50 1.94 -22.87
C ASP A 48 -10.49 2.69 -21.94
N ASP A 49 -10.18 2.80 -20.64
CA ASP A 49 -11.00 3.53 -19.67
C ASP A 49 -10.95 5.05 -19.82
N ILE A 50 -10.03 5.58 -20.64
CA ILE A 50 -10.12 6.96 -21.15
C ILE A 50 -11.34 7.11 -22.08
N ALA A 51 -11.66 6.07 -22.88
CA ALA A 51 -12.85 6.04 -23.74
C ALA A 51 -14.12 5.58 -23.00
N ARG A 52 -13.98 4.80 -21.90
CA ARG A 52 -15.12 4.31 -21.07
C ARG A 52 -15.46 5.19 -19.86
N GLY A 53 -14.74 6.29 -19.66
CA GLY A 53 -15.11 7.30 -18.66
C GLY A 53 -14.92 6.87 -17.21
N GLN A 54 -13.77 6.26 -16.85
CA GLN A 54 -13.36 6.21 -15.44
C GLN A 54 -13.00 7.62 -14.93
N ALA A 55 -14.01 8.47 -14.79
CA ALA A 55 -13.89 9.74 -14.10
C ALA A 55 -13.60 9.46 -12.61
N ILE A 56 -12.79 10.32 -12.00
CA ILE A 56 -12.70 10.39 -10.54
C ILE A 56 -14.11 10.73 -10.04
N THR A 57 -14.69 9.83 -9.26
CA THR A 57 -16.01 10.03 -8.65
C THR A 57 -15.85 10.32 -7.17
N PHE A 58 -16.81 11.02 -6.56
CA PHE A 58 -16.83 11.21 -5.11
C PHE A 58 -16.84 9.86 -4.35
N GLY A 59 -17.56 8.86 -4.86
CA GLY A 59 -17.52 7.50 -4.28
C GLY A 59 -16.14 6.87 -4.36
N GLY A 60 -15.48 6.95 -5.53
CA GLY A 60 -14.13 6.45 -5.72
C GLY A 60 -13.09 7.13 -4.84
N PHE A 61 -13.23 8.44 -4.63
CA PHE A 61 -12.39 9.21 -3.69
C PHE A 61 -12.44 8.63 -2.27
N PHE A 62 -13.64 8.45 -1.70
CA PHE A 62 -13.74 7.94 -0.32
C PHE A 62 -13.27 6.50 -0.20
N VAL A 63 -13.55 5.66 -1.19
CA VAL A 63 -13.07 4.26 -1.22
C VAL A 63 -11.54 4.22 -1.24
N SER A 64 -10.90 4.96 -2.15
CA SER A 64 -9.45 5.00 -2.23
C SER A 64 -8.80 5.67 -1.02
N LEU A 65 -9.44 6.68 -0.42
CA LEU A 65 -8.96 7.31 0.80
C LEU A 65 -8.94 6.33 1.98
N VAL A 66 -10.04 5.60 2.21
CA VAL A 66 -10.11 4.58 3.26
C VAL A 66 -9.05 3.51 3.03
N GLN A 67 -8.87 3.07 1.78
CA GLN A 67 -7.86 2.08 1.43
C GLN A 67 -6.43 2.58 1.69
N LEU A 68 -6.12 3.82 1.30
CA LEU A 68 -4.82 4.46 1.53
C LEU A 68 -4.52 4.59 3.02
N VAL A 69 -5.48 5.05 3.82
CA VAL A 69 -5.32 5.15 5.28
C VAL A 69 -5.05 3.78 5.87
N PHE A 70 -5.83 2.77 5.48
CA PHE A 70 -5.64 1.40 5.94
C PHE A 70 -4.24 0.87 5.61
N TYR A 71 -3.79 0.99 4.35
CA TYR A 71 -2.47 0.52 3.94
C TYR A 71 -1.33 1.29 4.59
N ALA A 72 -1.46 2.61 4.77
CA ALA A 72 -0.46 3.42 5.45
C ALA A 72 -0.33 3.01 6.93
N SER A 73 -1.46 2.86 7.63
CA SER A 73 -1.49 2.44 9.03
C SER A 73 -0.92 1.02 9.20
N LEU A 74 -1.31 0.08 8.33
CA LEU A 74 -0.79 -1.28 8.36
C LEU A 74 0.72 -1.32 8.12
N SER A 75 1.21 -0.59 7.10
CA SER A 75 2.64 -0.51 6.78
C SER A 75 3.44 0.11 7.93
N ALA A 76 2.95 1.21 8.51
CA ALA A 76 3.61 1.86 9.64
C ALA A 76 3.64 0.96 10.88
N TRP A 77 2.56 0.22 11.15
CA TRP A 77 2.49 -0.72 12.26
C TRP A 77 3.46 -1.89 12.09
N ILE A 78 3.52 -2.50 10.91
CA ILE A 78 4.48 -3.58 10.60
C ILE A 78 5.91 -3.06 10.73
N PHE A 79 6.20 -1.92 10.10
CA PHE A 79 7.53 -1.32 10.11
C PHE A 79 8.00 -1.00 11.53
N SER A 80 7.18 -0.30 12.31
CA SER A 80 7.52 0.09 13.68
C SER A 80 7.71 -1.15 14.57
N SER A 81 6.84 -2.16 14.44
CA SER A 81 6.97 -3.42 15.17
C SER A 81 8.27 -4.16 14.86
N LEU A 82 8.62 -4.27 13.56
CA LEU A 82 9.87 -4.91 13.13
C LEU A 82 11.09 -4.11 13.58
N TYR A 83 11.08 -2.80 13.40
CA TYR A 83 12.19 -1.94 13.78
C TYR A 83 12.45 -2.01 15.28
N ASN A 84 11.39 -1.89 16.10
CA ASN A 84 11.46 -1.98 17.56
C ASN A 84 11.96 -3.37 18.02
N LYS A 85 11.54 -4.44 17.36
CA LYS A 85 12.04 -5.80 17.62
C LYS A 85 13.52 -5.94 17.28
N PHE A 86 13.97 -5.38 16.17
CA PHE A 86 15.37 -5.47 15.76
C PHE A 86 16.29 -4.64 16.65
N ILE A 87 15.89 -3.45 17.08
CA ILE A 87 16.68 -2.67 18.04
C ILE A 87 16.80 -3.36 19.40
N SER A 88 15.72 -4.01 19.88
CA SER A 88 15.73 -4.73 21.16
C SER A 88 16.60 -6.00 21.16
N LYS A 89 16.87 -6.59 20.00
CA LYS A 89 17.75 -7.77 19.89
C LYS A 89 19.19 -7.28 19.69
N ASN A 90 20.04 -7.45 20.71
CA ASN A 90 21.48 -7.16 20.64
C ASN A 90 22.17 -8.14 19.70
#